data_AF-A0A9X0D2J1-F1
#
_entry.id   AF-A0A9X0D2J1-F1
#
_cell.length_a   1.000
_cell.length_b   1.000
_cell.length_c   1.000
_cell.angle_alpha   90.00
_cell.angle_beta   90.00
_cell.angle_gamma   90.00
#
_symmetry.space_group_name_H-M   'P 1'
#
loop_
_entity.id
_entity.type
_entity.pdbx_description
1 polymer ?
#
loop_
_entity_poly.entity_id
_entity_poly.type
_entity_poly.pdbx_seq_one_letter_code
_entity_poly.pdbx_strand_id
1 'polypeptide(L)'
;MENIGATAKVEGGYMGFSASLSASFDKFKKSKTDNTTFSENKVEFSSGGPDMPEPIRLGLMPIYNAINTLFFRKLDRRYQCGELAKRRNNVKTILKKYPRIKNVKKPEDPETRIPITWPLGTYGLPMPKSGCPHQTFWHEGTRLHDTENSGVPRNAWSDPYDLAGIIAKNDMEQKFCMKTKDRTSEYNLPWPTGQYCIFKKGNCPEGLETGSIKWDDEDDNNHDSLTGSLPDGEYTHDTKIYFCCRTDGHATNAIVLPTDSPFVLFKSNTHQCQYVKEMKVTSEYFYWDNEDDQHPNTDIRGQAPYAKEEGLNDADIRLDYCYYVKAED
;
A
#
# COMPACT_ATOMS: atom_id res chain seq x y z
N MET A 1 -16.65 -18.74 1.18
CA MET A 1 -15.94 -17.48 1.48
C MET A 1 -16.47 -16.43 0.50
N GLU A 2 -17.38 -15.56 0.93
CA GLU A 2 -17.78 -14.42 0.11
C GLU A 2 -16.69 -13.34 0.24
N ASN A 3 -16.15 -12.91 -0.91
CA ASN A 3 -15.18 -11.83 -0.99
C ASN A 3 -15.72 -10.56 -0.32
N ILE A 4 -15.11 -10.17 0.80
CA ILE A 4 -15.39 -8.91 1.53
C ILE A 4 -14.82 -7.69 0.79
N GLY A 5 -14.12 -7.88 -0.33
CA GLY A 5 -13.63 -6.81 -1.22
C GLY A 5 -14.70 -5.87 -1.80
N ALA A 6 -15.97 -6.04 -1.45
CA ALA A 6 -17.10 -5.23 -1.91
C ALA A 6 -17.41 -3.99 -1.03
N THR A 7 -16.79 -3.83 0.14
CA THR A 7 -17.10 -2.71 1.05
C THR A 7 -16.21 -1.50 0.86
N ALA A 8 -14.97 -1.65 0.42
CA ALA A 8 -14.02 -0.55 0.26
C ALA A 8 -13.73 -0.26 -1.23
N LYS A 9 -13.77 1.02 -1.62
CA LYS A 9 -13.48 1.47 -2.99
C LYS A 9 -12.32 2.45 -2.98
N VAL A 10 -11.42 2.33 -3.95
CA VAL A 10 -10.42 3.37 -4.22
C VAL A 10 -11.13 4.48 -4.96
N GLU A 11 -10.94 5.70 -4.49
CA GLU A 11 -11.55 6.91 -5.03
C GLU A 11 -10.48 7.98 -5.24
N GLY A 12 -10.86 9.09 -5.87
CA GLY A 12 -9.94 10.18 -6.21
C GLY A 12 -9.44 10.97 -5.00
N GLY A 13 -8.91 12.16 -5.28
CA GLY A 13 -8.23 12.98 -4.28
C GLY A 13 -9.10 13.39 -3.09
N TYR A 14 -8.47 13.40 -1.91
CA TYR A 14 -9.12 13.69 -0.63
C TYR A 14 -8.11 14.28 0.35
N MET A 15 -8.48 15.35 1.07
CA MET A 15 -7.61 16.04 2.05
C MET A 15 -6.21 16.43 1.51
N GLY A 16 -6.12 16.76 0.22
CA GLY A 16 -4.84 17.12 -0.42
C GLY A 16 -4.00 15.93 -0.90
N PHE A 17 -4.46 14.70 -0.70
CA PHE A 17 -3.86 13.48 -1.24
C PHE A 17 -4.50 13.13 -2.59
N SER A 18 -3.76 12.39 -3.41
CA SER A 18 -4.13 12.03 -4.79
C SER A 18 -5.24 10.97 -4.88
N ALA A 19 -5.33 10.10 -3.88
CA ALA A 19 -6.27 9.00 -3.84
C ALA A 19 -6.76 8.76 -2.40
N SER A 20 -7.92 8.13 -2.29
CA SER A 20 -8.53 7.78 -1.02
C SER A 20 -9.20 6.42 -1.06
N LEU A 21 -9.42 5.84 0.12
CA LEU A 21 -10.21 4.64 0.29
C LEU A 21 -11.53 5.04 0.95
N SER A 22 -12.66 4.76 0.29
CA SER A 22 -14.00 4.96 0.82
C SER A 22 -14.60 3.65 1.30
N ALA A 23 -15.41 3.70 2.36
CA ALA A 23 -16.22 2.57 2.81
C ALA A 23 -17.70 2.78 2.46
N SER A 24 -18.30 1.78 1.79
CA SER A 24 -19.73 1.75 1.50
C SER A 24 -20.48 0.96 2.58
N PHE A 25 -21.19 1.68 3.46
CA PHE A 25 -21.97 1.09 4.54
C PHE A 25 -23.23 0.35 4.09
N ASP A 26 -23.69 0.59 2.86
CA ASP A 26 -24.79 -0.19 2.27
C ASP A 26 -24.41 -1.63 1.96
N LYS A 27 -23.12 -1.88 1.71
CA LYS A 27 -22.56 -3.21 1.43
C LYS A 27 -21.91 -3.85 2.65
N PHE A 28 -21.85 -3.14 3.78
CA PHE A 28 -21.22 -3.62 4.99
C PHE A 28 -22.02 -4.75 5.64
N LYS A 29 -21.53 -5.99 5.53
CA LYS A 29 -22.08 -7.16 6.23
C LYS A 29 -21.41 -7.29 7.60
N LYS A 30 -22.19 -7.15 8.68
CA LYS A 30 -21.73 -7.38 10.05
C LYS A 30 -21.41 -8.87 10.26
N SER A 31 -20.14 -9.20 10.42
CA SER A 31 -19.70 -10.51 10.92
C SER A 31 -19.74 -10.50 12.45
N LYS A 32 -20.28 -11.55 13.07
CA LYS A 32 -20.38 -11.71 14.53
C LYS A 32 -19.37 -12.73 15.08
N THR A 33 -18.39 -13.13 14.27
CA THR A 33 -17.34 -14.07 14.67
C THR A 33 -16.12 -13.29 15.11
N ASP A 34 -15.91 -13.23 16.43
CA ASP A 34 -14.72 -12.65 17.07
C ASP A 34 -13.40 -13.38 16.69
N ASN A 35 -13.46 -14.47 15.93
CA ASN A 35 -12.30 -15.31 15.58
C ASN A 35 -12.03 -15.46 14.08
N THR A 36 -12.56 -14.60 13.21
CA THR A 36 -12.14 -14.64 11.80
C THR A 36 -10.92 -13.74 11.59
N THR A 37 -9.73 -14.33 11.65
CA THR A 37 -8.50 -13.81 11.05
C THR A 37 -8.70 -13.69 9.54
N PHE A 38 -9.37 -12.61 9.12
CA PHE A 38 -9.36 -12.15 7.74
C PHE A 38 -8.02 -11.46 7.51
N SER A 39 -7.23 -12.02 6.58
CA SER A 39 -5.93 -11.53 6.08
C SER A 39 -5.72 -10.03 6.25
N GLU A 40 -5.24 -9.73 7.45
CA GLU A 40 -4.44 -8.66 8.02
C GLU A 40 -4.31 -7.36 7.22
N ASN A 41 -5.30 -6.51 7.41
CA ASN A 41 -5.14 -5.14 7.92
C ASN A 41 -6.47 -4.72 8.58
N LYS A 42 -6.69 -5.17 9.82
CA LYS A 42 -7.85 -4.74 10.61
C LYS A 42 -7.50 -3.40 11.26
N VAL A 43 -7.88 -2.30 10.62
CA VAL A 43 -7.97 -1.03 11.35
C VAL A 43 -9.29 -1.06 12.11
N GLU A 44 -9.21 -1.33 13.41
CA GLU A 44 -10.37 -1.36 14.29
C GLU A 44 -10.68 0.05 14.78
N PHE A 45 -11.69 0.66 14.17
CA PHE A 45 -12.31 1.87 14.69
C PHE A 45 -13.32 1.43 15.76
N SER A 46 -12.93 1.52 17.03
CA SER A 46 -13.86 1.29 18.13
C SER A 46 -14.68 2.56 18.39
N SER A 47 -15.99 2.39 18.41
CA SER A 47 -16.95 3.39 18.90
C SER A 47 -17.60 2.76 20.13
N GLY A 48 -17.31 3.33 21.30
CA GLY A 48 -17.73 2.77 22.59
C GLY A 48 -16.84 1.66 23.14
N GLY A 49 -17.06 1.32 24.41
CA GLY A 49 -16.34 0.26 25.14
C GLY A 49 -17.19 -1.02 25.31
N PRO A 50 -16.62 -2.10 25.88
CA PRO A 50 -17.34 -3.34 26.17
C PRO A 50 -18.61 -3.10 27.01
N ASP A 51 -18.51 -2.17 27.95
CA ASP A 51 -19.60 -1.78 28.85
C ASP A 51 -20.47 -0.64 28.29
N MET A 52 -20.05 0.00 27.21
CA MET A 52 -20.73 1.14 26.60
C MET A 52 -20.60 1.10 25.07
N PRO A 53 -21.22 0.12 24.38
CA PRO A 53 -21.08 0.00 22.93
C PRO A 53 -21.79 1.15 22.22
N GLU A 54 -21.15 1.76 21.23
CA GLU A 54 -21.77 2.78 20.39
C GLU A 54 -22.26 2.19 19.06
N PRO A 55 -23.38 2.69 18.51
CA PRO A 55 -23.93 2.18 17.27
C PRO A 55 -23.11 2.60 16.05
N ILE A 56 -22.56 1.62 15.32
CA ILE A 56 -21.83 1.83 14.04
C ILE A 56 -22.75 2.20 12.86
N ARG A 57 -24.07 2.08 13.02
CA ARG A 57 -25.08 2.52 12.05
C ARG A 57 -26.38 2.88 12.77
N LEU A 58 -26.99 4.00 12.38
CA LEU A 58 -28.29 4.42 12.89
C LEU A 58 -29.29 4.61 11.75
N GLY A 59 -30.44 3.94 11.86
CA GLY A 59 -31.60 4.24 11.03
C GLY A 59 -32.39 5.39 11.66
N LEU A 60 -32.35 6.57 11.04
CA LEU A 60 -33.12 7.71 11.53
C LEU A 60 -34.53 7.70 10.95
N MET A 61 -35.53 7.87 11.80
CA MET A 61 -36.91 8.11 11.39
C MET A 61 -37.42 9.41 12.02
N PRO A 62 -38.26 10.18 11.31
CA PRO A 62 -38.87 11.36 11.91
C PRO A 62 -39.70 10.98 13.14
N ILE A 63 -39.47 11.67 14.26
CA ILE A 63 -40.13 11.36 15.55
C ILE A 63 -41.66 11.36 15.47
N TYR A 64 -42.26 12.18 14.59
CA TYR A 64 -43.71 12.20 14.39
C TYR A 64 -44.28 10.89 13.80
N ASN A 65 -43.44 10.02 13.22
CA ASN A 65 -43.83 8.68 12.78
C ASN A 65 -43.91 7.68 13.96
N ALA A 66 -43.14 7.90 15.03
CA ALA A 66 -43.25 7.08 16.26
C ALA A 66 -44.55 7.37 17.03
N ILE A 67 -45.15 8.54 16.81
CA ILE A 67 -46.43 9.00 17.39
C ILE A 67 -47.60 8.34 16.64
N ASN A 68 -47.74 7.02 16.80
CA ASN A 68 -48.79 6.25 16.14
C ASN A 68 -49.99 5.99 17.08
N THR A 69 -51.06 5.41 16.53
CA THR A 69 -52.29 5.09 17.26
C THR A 69 -52.06 4.14 18.43
N LEU A 70 -51.09 3.23 18.34
CA LEU A 70 -50.79 2.26 19.39
C LEU A 70 -50.18 2.93 20.63
N PHE A 71 -49.28 3.90 20.45
CA PHE A 71 -48.68 4.67 21.55
C PHE A 71 -49.76 5.37 22.39
N PHE A 72 -50.68 6.07 21.74
CA PHE A 72 -51.74 6.82 22.42
C PHE A 72 -52.85 5.92 22.99
N ARG A 73 -53.18 4.79 22.36
CA ARG A 73 -54.18 3.84 22.87
C ARG A 73 -53.80 3.27 24.24
N LYS A 74 -52.51 3.04 24.49
CA LYS A 74 -52.02 2.58 25.80
C LYS A 74 -52.18 3.67 26.88
N LEU A 75 -51.89 4.93 26.53
CA LEU A 75 -52.02 6.06 27.44
C LEU A 75 -53.49 6.36 27.77
N ASP A 76 -54.37 6.30 26.77
CA ASP A 76 -55.78 6.57 26.94
C ASP A 76 -56.48 5.58 27.88
N ARG A 77 -56.19 4.27 27.73
CA ARG A 77 -56.69 3.24 28.65
C ARG A 77 -56.26 3.46 30.10
N ARG A 78 -55.09 4.06 30.33
CA ARG A 78 -54.52 4.22 31.67
C ARG A 78 -54.95 5.53 32.33
N TYR A 79 -55.16 6.60 31.55
CA TYR A 79 -55.32 7.95 32.06
C TYR A 79 -56.62 8.65 31.59
N GLN A 80 -57.49 7.98 30.83
CA GLN A 80 -58.78 8.50 30.35
C GLN A 80 -58.65 9.90 29.74
N CYS A 81 -57.77 10.04 28.75
CA CYS A 81 -57.36 11.34 28.27
C CYS A 81 -58.38 11.95 27.30
N GLY A 82 -59.00 13.06 27.70
CA GLY A 82 -59.89 13.84 26.82
C GLY A 82 -59.19 14.39 25.56
N GLU A 83 -59.93 14.45 24.45
CA GLU A 83 -59.48 14.99 23.15
C GLU A 83 -58.18 14.36 22.59
N LEU A 84 -57.93 13.09 22.89
CA LEU A 84 -56.68 12.39 22.54
C LEU A 84 -56.29 12.51 21.06
N ALA A 85 -57.28 12.43 20.16
CA ALA A 85 -57.07 12.54 18.71
C ALA A 85 -56.54 13.94 18.31
N LYS A 86 -57.08 15.00 18.92
CA LYS A 86 -56.69 16.39 18.68
C LYS A 86 -55.30 16.67 19.25
N ARG A 87 -55.02 16.21 20.47
CA ARG A 87 -53.70 16.30 21.09
C ARG A 87 -52.63 15.62 20.25
N ARG A 88 -52.90 14.39 19.77
CA ARG A 88 -52.02 13.66 18.85
C ARG A 88 -51.72 14.46 17.58
N ASN A 89 -52.74 15.05 16.96
CA ASN A 89 -52.58 15.83 15.73
C ASN A 89 -51.76 17.10 15.97
N ASN A 90 -51.96 17.78 17.11
CA ASN A 90 -51.18 18.95 17.50
C ASN A 90 -49.70 18.59 17.67
N VAL A 91 -49.40 17.50 18.37
CA VAL A 91 -48.02 17.03 18.58
C VAL A 91 -47.35 16.65 17.24
N LYS A 92 -48.06 15.93 16.35
CA LYS A 92 -47.53 15.63 15.01
C LYS A 92 -47.24 16.89 14.22
N THR A 93 -48.13 17.89 14.30
CA THR A 93 -47.99 19.15 13.55
C THR A 93 -46.77 19.93 14.01
N ILE A 94 -46.60 20.09 15.33
CA ILE A 94 -45.44 20.84 15.85
C ILE A 94 -44.14 20.11 15.55
N LEU A 95 -44.08 18.77 15.68
CA LEU A 95 -42.86 18.00 15.38
C LEU A 95 -42.49 18.00 13.89
N LYS A 96 -43.46 18.15 12.98
CA LYS A 96 -43.18 18.37 11.55
C LYS A 96 -42.63 19.78 11.28
N LYS A 97 -43.11 20.79 12.00
CA LYS A 97 -42.70 22.19 11.81
C LYS A 97 -41.39 22.52 12.54
N TYR A 98 -41.12 21.88 13.67
CA TYR A 98 -40.03 22.21 14.58
C TYR A 98 -38.64 22.24 13.91
N PRO A 99 -38.25 21.26 13.06
CA PRO A 99 -36.97 21.32 12.37
C PRO A 99 -36.81 22.56 11.49
N ARG A 100 -37.89 23.01 10.82
CA ARG A 100 -37.89 24.22 10.00
C ARG A 100 -37.76 25.48 10.85
N ILE A 101 -38.49 25.54 11.98
CA ILE A 101 -38.43 26.65 12.94
C ILE A 101 -37.01 26.82 13.49
N LYS A 102 -36.33 25.70 13.76
CA LYS A 102 -34.96 25.68 14.29
C LYS A 102 -33.88 25.69 13.21
N ASN A 103 -34.26 25.85 11.94
CA ASN A 103 -33.37 25.82 10.78
C ASN A 103 -32.41 24.61 10.80
N VAL A 104 -32.92 23.44 11.19
CA VAL A 104 -32.13 22.21 11.33
C VAL A 104 -31.86 21.64 9.95
N LYS A 105 -30.59 21.38 9.65
CA LYS A 105 -30.19 20.69 8.42
C LYS A 105 -30.63 19.23 8.48
N LYS A 106 -30.99 18.69 7.32
CA LYS A 106 -31.26 17.25 7.20
C LYS A 106 -29.96 16.50 7.52
N PRO A 107 -29.98 15.47 8.39
CA PRO A 107 -28.82 14.62 8.59
C PRO A 107 -28.44 13.93 7.28
N GLU A 108 -27.15 13.95 6.98
CA GLU A 108 -26.54 13.25 5.85
C GLU A 108 -25.49 12.30 6.41
N ASP A 109 -25.25 11.19 5.72
CA ASP A 109 -24.22 10.24 6.13
C ASP A 109 -22.86 10.91 5.99
N PRO A 110 -21.97 10.81 7.00
CA PRO A 110 -20.63 11.34 6.88
C PRO A 110 -19.87 10.60 5.79
N GLU A 111 -19.04 11.33 5.06
CA GLU A 111 -18.12 10.75 4.10
C GLU A 111 -17.02 9.98 4.84
N THR A 112 -17.09 8.65 4.82
CA THR A 112 -16.07 7.81 5.44
C THR A 112 -15.00 7.48 4.42
N ARG A 113 -14.06 8.41 4.26
CA ARG A 113 -12.89 8.29 3.40
C ARG A 113 -11.60 8.50 4.20
N ILE A 114 -10.57 7.74 3.86
CA ILE A 114 -9.21 7.94 4.37
C ILE A 114 -8.25 8.16 3.20
N PRO A 115 -7.28 9.06 3.32
CA PRO A 115 -6.22 9.21 2.32
C PRO A 115 -5.42 7.92 2.13
N ILE A 116 -5.00 7.66 0.89
CA ILE A 116 -4.01 6.63 0.59
C ILE A 116 -2.62 7.29 0.64
N THR A 117 -1.74 6.74 1.47
CA THR A 117 -0.39 7.25 1.68
C THR A 117 0.64 6.14 1.61
N TRP A 118 1.90 6.50 1.37
CA TRP A 118 3.00 5.55 1.40
C TRP A 118 3.10 4.89 2.80
N PRO A 119 3.30 3.56 2.89
CA PRO A 119 3.23 2.86 4.16
C PRO A 119 4.26 3.29 5.23
N LEU A 120 3.99 2.87 6.47
CA LEU A 120 4.88 3.02 7.63
C LEU A 120 6.26 2.41 7.40
N GLY A 121 7.25 2.88 8.17
CA GLY A 121 8.62 2.42 8.10
C GLY A 121 9.53 3.28 7.22
N THR A 122 10.83 3.06 7.37
CA THR A 122 11.87 3.59 6.47
C THR A 122 12.27 2.51 5.48
N TYR A 123 12.36 2.85 4.20
CA TYR A 123 12.63 1.90 3.11
C TYR A 123 13.01 2.64 1.83
N GLY A 124 13.36 1.90 0.78
CA GLY A 124 13.55 2.44 -0.55
C GLY A 124 12.82 1.67 -1.64
N LEU A 125 12.64 2.32 -2.78
CA LEU A 125 12.11 1.75 -4.02
C LEU A 125 13.10 2.00 -5.17
N PRO A 126 13.16 1.15 -6.20
CA PRO A 126 13.83 1.50 -7.44
C PRO A 126 13.17 2.74 -8.05
N MET A 127 14.00 3.63 -8.60
CA MET A 127 13.52 4.86 -9.22
C MET A 127 13.07 4.57 -10.66
N PRO A 128 11.82 4.88 -11.04
CA PRO A 128 11.42 4.91 -12.45
C PRO A 128 12.05 6.09 -13.21
N LYS A 129 12.07 6.04 -14.55
CA LYS A 129 12.49 7.18 -15.41
C LYS A 129 11.69 8.47 -15.17
N SER A 130 10.47 8.37 -14.65
CA SER A 130 9.65 9.51 -14.25
C SER A 130 10.13 10.20 -12.96
N GLY A 131 11.13 9.64 -12.27
CA GLY A 131 11.61 10.09 -10.97
C GLY A 131 10.86 9.46 -9.80
N CYS A 132 11.22 9.86 -8.57
CA CYS A 132 10.57 9.36 -7.36
C CYS A 132 9.11 9.78 -7.25
N PRO A 133 8.29 9.03 -6.48
CA PRO A 133 6.91 9.42 -6.24
C PRO A 133 6.80 10.86 -5.72
N HIS A 134 5.74 11.58 -6.13
CA HIS A 134 5.61 13.03 -5.94
C HIS A 134 5.34 13.44 -4.48
N GLN A 135 6.34 13.26 -3.60
CA GLN A 135 6.32 13.71 -2.21
C GLN A 135 7.71 14.16 -1.75
N THR A 136 7.75 15.22 -0.93
CA THR A 136 9.00 15.87 -0.51
C THR A 136 9.84 15.06 0.50
N PHE A 137 9.38 13.88 0.91
CA PHE A 137 10.08 13.01 1.85
C PHE A 137 10.88 11.90 1.17
N TRP A 138 10.82 11.80 -0.17
CA TRP A 138 11.68 10.93 -0.94
C TRP A 138 13.04 11.58 -1.14
N HIS A 139 14.08 10.81 -0.90
CA HIS A 139 15.46 11.21 -1.13
C HIS A 139 16.07 10.33 -2.21
N GLU A 140 16.68 10.96 -3.20
CA GLU A 140 17.31 10.25 -4.30
C GLU A 140 18.69 9.74 -3.91
N GLY A 141 19.07 8.60 -4.47
CA GLY A 141 20.43 8.08 -4.40
C GLY A 141 20.76 7.29 -5.65
N THR A 142 22.05 6.99 -5.81
CA THR A 142 22.55 6.32 -7.00
C THR A 142 23.75 5.46 -6.65
N ARG A 143 23.82 4.27 -7.26
CA ARG A 143 24.98 3.37 -7.27
C ARG A 143 25.26 3.02 -8.72
N LEU A 144 26.43 3.41 -9.22
CA LEU A 144 27.00 2.86 -10.43
C LEU A 144 27.70 1.55 -10.08
N HIS A 145 27.36 0.50 -10.81
CA HIS A 145 28.03 -0.80 -10.85
C HIS A 145 28.87 -0.82 -12.13
N ASP A 146 30.19 -0.86 -11.96
CA ASP A 146 31.14 -1.19 -13.03
C ASP A 146 31.18 -2.71 -13.14
N THR A 147 30.58 -3.23 -14.20
CA THR A 147 30.40 -4.68 -14.41
C THR A 147 31.48 -5.19 -15.37
N GLU A 148 31.69 -6.51 -15.41
CA GLU A 148 32.76 -7.19 -16.15
C GLU A 148 33.16 -6.50 -17.48
N ASN A 149 34.37 -5.93 -17.51
CA ASN A 149 34.95 -5.29 -18.69
C ASN A 149 35.93 -6.21 -19.44
N SER A 150 36.33 -7.34 -18.86
CA SER A 150 37.21 -8.33 -19.48
C SER A 150 36.41 -9.29 -20.38
N GLY A 151 36.86 -9.48 -21.62
CA GLY A 151 36.15 -10.31 -22.60
C GLY A 151 35.01 -9.60 -23.35
N VAL A 152 33.84 -10.23 -23.46
CA VAL A 152 32.67 -9.69 -24.18
C VAL A 152 31.56 -9.45 -23.16
N PRO A 153 31.32 -8.20 -22.73
CA PRO A 153 30.34 -7.90 -21.69
C PRO A 153 28.92 -8.31 -22.07
N ARG A 154 28.19 -8.94 -21.14
CA ARG A 154 26.93 -9.65 -21.40
C ARG A 154 25.74 -9.10 -20.62
N ASN A 155 25.85 -7.92 -19.99
CA ASN A 155 24.69 -7.26 -19.39
C ASN A 155 23.51 -7.26 -20.37
N ALA A 156 22.34 -7.60 -19.84
CA ALA A 156 21.11 -7.68 -20.62
C ALA A 156 19.94 -7.12 -19.82
N TRP A 157 18.97 -6.54 -20.52
CA TRP A 157 17.82 -5.90 -19.90
C TRP A 157 16.59 -6.03 -20.77
N SER A 158 15.42 -5.74 -20.19
CA SER A 158 14.16 -5.70 -20.93
C SER A 158 14.13 -4.57 -21.96
N ASP A 159 13.39 -4.75 -23.06
CA ASP A 159 13.08 -3.68 -24.00
C ASP A 159 11.54 -3.59 -24.15
N PRO A 160 10.89 -2.55 -23.61
CA PRO A 160 11.47 -1.39 -22.92
C PRO A 160 12.02 -1.68 -21.51
N TYR A 161 12.83 -0.75 -21.01
CA TYR A 161 13.30 -0.68 -19.61
C TYR A 161 12.94 0.69 -19.03
N ASP A 162 12.10 0.74 -18.01
CA ASP A 162 11.47 1.96 -17.48
C ASP A 162 12.03 2.41 -16.13
N LEU A 163 13.06 1.74 -15.62
CA LEU A 163 13.83 2.19 -14.47
C LEU A 163 14.84 3.28 -14.88
N ALA A 164 15.08 4.22 -13.97
CA ALA A 164 16.05 5.30 -14.14
C ALA A 164 17.47 4.80 -13.89
N GLY A 165 18.40 5.41 -14.62
CA GLY A 165 19.81 5.06 -14.59
C GLY A 165 20.37 4.86 -15.99
N ILE A 166 21.69 4.88 -16.08
CA ILE A 166 22.44 4.41 -17.24
C ILE A 166 22.38 2.88 -17.28
N ILE A 167 22.08 2.33 -18.44
CA ILE A 167 22.22 0.90 -18.74
C ILE A 167 23.13 0.76 -19.95
N ALA A 168 24.16 -0.04 -19.82
CA ALA A 168 25.14 -0.30 -20.85
C ALA A 168 25.60 -1.76 -20.78
N LYS A 169 26.41 -2.18 -21.75
CA LYS A 169 26.89 -3.55 -21.82
C LYS A 169 27.85 -3.91 -20.69
N ASN A 170 28.50 -2.91 -20.12
CA ASN A 170 29.54 -3.00 -19.11
C ASN A 170 29.29 -2.09 -17.88
N ASP A 171 28.22 -1.29 -17.89
CA ASP A 171 27.89 -0.41 -16.77
C ASP A 171 26.40 -0.48 -16.46
N MET A 172 26.07 -0.40 -15.18
CA MET A 172 24.68 -0.34 -14.71
C MET A 172 24.56 0.65 -13.56
N GLU A 173 23.76 1.70 -13.75
CA GLU A 173 23.45 2.66 -12.68
C GLU A 173 22.09 2.33 -12.05
N GLN A 174 22.10 1.89 -10.80
CA GLN A 174 20.89 1.77 -9.99
C GLN A 174 20.55 3.12 -9.35
N LYS A 175 19.31 3.59 -9.55
CA LYS A 175 18.77 4.76 -8.85
C LYS A 175 17.71 4.39 -7.83
N PHE A 176 17.72 5.12 -6.72
CA PHE A 176 16.92 4.82 -5.53
C PHE A 176 16.02 5.98 -5.13
N CYS A 177 14.82 5.64 -4.69
CA CYS A 177 13.90 6.53 -3.99
C CYS A 177 13.80 6.09 -2.54
N MET A 178 14.41 6.85 -1.62
CA MET A 178 14.52 6.48 -0.22
C MET A 178 13.57 7.29 0.66
N LYS A 179 12.67 6.60 1.36
CA LYS A 179 11.86 7.16 2.45
C LYS A 179 12.61 6.98 3.76
N THR A 180 13.14 8.09 4.29
CA THR A 180 13.98 8.11 5.50
C THR A 180 13.21 8.49 6.76
N LYS A 181 11.91 8.76 6.65
CA LYS A 181 11.01 9.05 7.78
C LYS A 181 9.99 7.92 7.94
N ASP A 182 9.88 7.39 9.15
CA ASP A 182 8.92 6.34 9.49
C ASP A 182 7.47 6.77 9.21
N ARG A 183 7.09 7.94 9.74
CA ARG A 183 5.79 8.57 9.53
C ARG A 183 5.93 9.88 8.76
N THR A 184 5.06 10.05 7.77
CA THR A 184 4.93 11.26 6.94
C THR A 184 3.54 11.89 7.07
N SER A 185 2.56 11.17 7.62
CA SER A 185 1.21 11.63 7.94
C SER A 185 0.58 10.80 9.08
N GLU A 186 -0.54 11.25 9.63
CA GLU A 186 -1.35 10.45 10.56
C GLU A 186 -2.08 9.27 9.88
N TYR A 187 -2.18 9.30 8.54
CA TYR A 187 -2.89 8.30 7.72
C TYR A 187 -1.97 7.18 7.21
N ASN A 188 -0.69 7.14 7.62
CA ASN A 188 0.20 6.05 7.23
C ASN A 188 -0.32 4.73 7.81
N LEU A 189 -0.60 3.77 6.93
CA LEU A 189 -0.95 2.41 7.28
C LEU A 189 0.28 1.50 7.19
N PRO A 190 0.28 0.34 7.86
CA PRO A 190 1.27 -0.70 7.62
C PRO A 190 1.27 -1.10 6.14
N TRP A 191 2.36 -1.74 5.71
CA TRP A 191 2.37 -2.37 4.39
C TRP A 191 1.23 -3.40 4.30
N PRO A 192 0.59 -3.57 3.15
CA PRO A 192 -0.40 -4.63 2.93
C PRO A 192 0.24 -6.02 2.86
N THR A 193 -0.48 -7.07 3.26
CA THR A 193 -0.05 -8.45 3.03
C THR A 193 0.11 -8.74 1.53
N GLY A 194 1.14 -9.50 1.14
CA GLY A 194 1.42 -9.72 -0.27
C GLY A 194 2.74 -10.42 -0.56
N GLN A 195 3.16 -10.36 -1.81
CA GLN A 195 4.41 -10.95 -2.31
C GLN A 195 5.19 -9.94 -3.14
N TYR A 196 6.06 -9.17 -2.48
CA TYR A 196 6.90 -8.15 -3.10
C TYR A 196 8.05 -7.79 -2.16
N CYS A 197 9.11 -7.18 -2.69
CA CYS A 197 10.20 -6.64 -1.87
C CYS A 197 10.44 -5.16 -2.15
N ILE A 198 11.13 -4.54 -1.20
CA ILE A 198 11.59 -3.15 -1.23
C ILE A 198 13.01 -3.10 -0.69
N PHE A 199 13.73 -2.01 -0.97
CA PHE A 199 15.05 -1.80 -0.38
C PHE A 199 14.94 -1.56 1.13
N LYS A 200 15.85 -2.16 1.88
CA LYS A 200 15.93 -1.96 3.32
C LYS A 200 16.53 -0.58 3.64
N LYS A 201 15.98 0.09 4.64
CA LYS A 201 16.58 1.29 5.25
C LYS A 201 16.26 1.31 6.73
N GLY A 202 17.25 1.15 7.61
CA GLY A 202 16.98 0.94 9.03
C GLY A 202 16.27 -0.39 9.28
N ASN A 203 15.29 -0.44 10.18
CA ASN A 203 14.55 -1.69 10.41
C ASN A 203 13.56 -1.97 9.27
N CYS A 204 13.37 -3.24 8.90
CA CYS A 204 12.31 -3.58 7.97
C CYS A 204 10.95 -3.17 8.55
N PRO A 205 10.04 -2.62 7.74
CA PRO A 205 8.68 -2.34 8.17
C PRO A 205 7.98 -3.61 8.67
N GLU A 206 6.99 -3.45 9.54
CA GLU A 206 6.26 -4.57 10.14
C GLU A 206 5.70 -5.53 9.08
N GLY A 207 5.93 -6.83 9.29
CA GLY A 207 5.52 -7.91 8.38
C GLY A 207 6.49 -8.18 7.21
N LEU A 208 7.58 -7.41 7.07
CA LEU A 208 8.61 -7.67 6.08
C LEU A 208 9.85 -8.30 6.72
N GLU A 209 10.39 -9.32 6.06
CA GLU A 209 11.58 -10.05 6.48
C GLU A 209 12.82 -9.57 5.73
N THR A 210 13.98 -9.67 6.37
CA THR A 210 15.24 -9.21 5.80
C THR A 210 15.87 -10.27 4.88
N GLY A 211 16.41 -9.81 3.77
CA GLY A 211 17.34 -10.57 2.94
C GLY A 211 18.41 -9.65 2.34
N SER A 212 19.31 -10.23 1.56
CA SER A 212 20.35 -9.50 0.84
C SER A 212 20.70 -10.19 -0.47
N ILE A 213 21.10 -9.38 -1.44
CA ILE A 213 21.78 -9.82 -2.65
C ILE A 213 23.16 -9.16 -2.65
N LYS A 214 24.18 -9.97 -2.92
CA LYS A 214 25.55 -9.52 -3.14
C LYS A 214 25.92 -9.78 -4.60
N TRP A 215 26.39 -8.72 -5.26
CA TRP A 215 27.01 -8.75 -6.58
C TRP A 215 28.52 -8.74 -6.41
N ASP A 216 29.19 -9.62 -7.16
CA ASP A 216 30.64 -9.67 -7.33
C ASP A 216 30.97 -8.73 -8.50
N ASP A 217 31.11 -7.43 -8.18
CA ASP A 217 31.38 -6.39 -9.18
C ASP A 217 32.86 -6.50 -9.63
N GLU A 218 33.25 -5.87 -10.74
CA GLU A 218 34.59 -6.06 -11.33
C GLU A 218 35.72 -5.75 -10.32
N ASP A 219 36.72 -6.62 -10.23
CA ASP A 219 37.83 -6.47 -9.28
C ASP A 219 39.01 -5.63 -9.85
N ASP A 220 39.17 -5.56 -11.17
CA ASP A 220 40.23 -4.83 -11.86
C ASP A 220 39.77 -3.46 -12.39
N ASN A 221 40.43 -2.36 -12.00
CA ASN A 221 40.07 -0.98 -12.39
C ASN A 221 38.63 -0.53 -12.07
N ASN A 222 37.97 -1.14 -11.10
CA ASN A 222 36.62 -0.82 -10.65
C ASN A 222 36.36 0.71 -10.49
N HIS A 223 35.41 1.23 -11.28
CA HIS A 223 34.95 2.62 -11.28
C HIS A 223 33.62 2.86 -10.56
N ASP A 224 33.23 1.94 -9.68
CA ASP A 224 32.06 2.06 -8.83
C ASP A 224 31.95 3.41 -8.14
N SER A 225 30.74 3.96 -8.15
CA SER A 225 30.47 5.24 -7.51
C SER A 225 29.10 5.27 -6.87
N LEU A 226 28.97 6.09 -5.82
CA LEU A 226 27.71 6.25 -5.10
C LEU A 226 27.45 7.69 -4.72
N THR A 227 26.19 8.10 -4.72
CA THR A 227 25.76 9.43 -4.28
C THR A 227 24.37 9.39 -3.64
N GLY A 228 24.05 10.43 -2.85
CA GLY A 228 22.72 10.62 -2.29
C GLY A 228 22.35 9.64 -1.17
N SER A 229 21.06 9.32 -1.05
CA SER A 229 20.54 8.42 -0.02
C SER A 229 20.41 7.01 -0.55
N LEU A 230 21.10 6.06 0.08
CA LEU A 230 21.17 4.67 -0.35
C LEU A 230 20.35 3.72 0.53
N PRO A 231 19.98 2.53 0.02
CA PRO A 231 19.61 1.39 0.84
C PRO A 231 20.67 1.08 1.90
N ASP A 232 20.28 0.36 2.95
CA ASP A 232 21.27 -0.33 3.77
C ASP A 232 22.01 -1.36 2.91
N GLY A 233 23.33 -1.38 3.02
CA GLY A 233 24.20 -2.20 2.18
C GLY A 233 25.66 -2.07 2.58
N GLU A 234 26.50 -2.87 1.93
CA GLU A 234 27.94 -2.78 1.94
C GLU A 234 28.33 -2.37 0.51
N TYR A 235 28.91 -1.17 0.35
CA TYR A 235 29.26 -0.59 -0.95
C TYR A 235 30.78 -0.44 -0.98
N THR A 236 31.46 -1.55 -1.23
CA THR A 236 32.93 -1.65 -1.25
C THR A 236 33.41 -1.88 -2.67
N HIS A 237 34.34 -2.82 -2.90
CA HIS A 237 34.62 -3.31 -4.25
C HIS A 237 33.39 -4.08 -4.75
N ASP A 238 32.87 -4.99 -3.93
CA ASP A 238 31.57 -5.62 -4.16
C ASP A 238 30.41 -4.74 -3.66
N THR A 239 29.27 -4.90 -4.31
CA THR A 239 27.99 -4.37 -3.83
C THR A 239 27.17 -5.44 -3.12
N LYS A 240 26.80 -5.18 -1.87
CA LYS A 240 25.74 -5.93 -1.18
C LYS A 240 24.61 -5.01 -0.77
N ILE A 241 23.39 -5.30 -1.20
CA ILE A 241 22.20 -4.52 -0.85
C ILE A 241 21.27 -5.37 -0.01
N TYR A 242 20.74 -4.78 1.06
CA TYR A 242 19.72 -5.42 1.89
C TYR A 242 18.30 -5.05 1.43
N PHE A 243 17.40 -6.01 1.57
CA PHE A 243 16.01 -5.91 1.17
C PHE A 243 15.09 -6.25 2.34
N CYS A 244 13.86 -5.75 2.23
CA CYS A 244 12.74 -6.14 3.05
C CYS A 244 11.70 -6.78 2.13
N CYS A 245 11.43 -8.06 2.33
CA CYS A 245 10.51 -8.82 1.50
C CYS A 245 9.28 -9.23 2.28
N ARG A 246 8.14 -9.19 1.60
CA ARG A 246 6.88 -9.69 2.11
C ARG A 246 6.49 -10.96 1.36
N THR A 247 5.98 -11.94 2.10
CA THR A 247 5.57 -13.24 1.54
C THR A 247 4.33 -13.84 2.22
N ASP A 248 3.65 -13.06 3.05
CA ASP A 248 2.47 -13.44 3.85
C ASP A 248 1.14 -13.27 3.08
N GLY A 249 1.18 -13.41 1.74
CA GLY A 249 0.02 -13.27 0.86
C GLY A 249 0.25 -13.91 -0.51
N HIS A 250 -0.63 -13.61 -1.47
CA HIS A 250 -0.48 -14.03 -2.86
C HIS A 250 -0.36 -12.81 -3.77
N ALA A 251 0.57 -12.85 -4.73
CA ALA A 251 0.76 -11.78 -5.71
C ALA A 251 -0.51 -11.43 -6.48
N THR A 252 -1.45 -12.37 -6.66
CA THR A 252 -2.73 -12.12 -7.35
C THR A 252 -3.75 -11.35 -6.51
N ASN A 253 -3.57 -11.25 -5.20
CA ASN A 253 -4.48 -10.52 -4.33
C ASN A 253 -4.17 -9.03 -4.42
N ALA A 254 -5.17 -8.20 -4.72
CA ALA A 254 -4.97 -6.77 -4.89
C ALA A 254 -4.52 -6.09 -3.58
N ILE A 255 -3.43 -5.34 -3.64
CA ILE A 255 -3.03 -4.40 -2.58
C ILE A 255 -3.34 -2.96 -2.97
N VAL A 256 -3.39 -2.07 -1.98
CA VAL A 256 -3.62 -0.64 -2.18
C VAL A 256 -2.36 0.13 -1.78
N LEU A 257 -1.79 0.85 -2.72
CA LEU A 257 -0.66 1.77 -2.56
C LEU A 257 -0.99 3.10 -3.26
N PRO A 258 -0.26 4.20 -3.01
CA PRO A 258 -0.42 5.45 -3.76
C PRO A 258 -0.27 5.23 -5.27
N THR A 259 -1.12 5.89 -6.07
CA THR A 259 -1.22 5.69 -7.53
C THR A 259 -0.98 6.97 -8.34
N ASP A 260 -0.58 8.07 -7.70
CA ASP A 260 -0.29 9.36 -8.35
C ASP A 260 1.00 9.39 -9.15
N SER A 261 1.92 8.50 -8.84
CA SER A 261 3.21 8.41 -9.52
C SER A 261 3.49 6.97 -9.90
N PRO A 262 4.17 6.74 -11.03
CA PRO A 262 4.78 5.45 -11.28
C PRO A 262 5.73 5.05 -10.16
N PHE A 263 5.81 3.75 -9.88
CA PHE A 263 6.75 3.21 -8.90
C PHE A 263 7.14 1.78 -9.26
N VAL A 264 8.18 1.26 -8.62
CA VAL A 264 8.67 -0.09 -8.85
C VAL A 264 8.69 -0.87 -7.53
N LEU A 265 8.29 -2.13 -7.60
CA LEU A 265 8.54 -3.11 -6.55
C LEU A 265 9.36 -4.27 -7.12
N PHE A 266 10.10 -4.95 -6.25
CA PHE A 266 10.72 -6.21 -6.59
C PHE A 266 9.71 -7.35 -6.50
N LYS A 267 9.86 -8.36 -7.35
CA LYS A 267 9.19 -9.64 -7.15
C LYS A 267 9.76 -10.32 -5.90
N SER A 268 8.91 -11.04 -5.17
CA SER A 268 9.30 -11.80 -3.96
C SER A 268 9.01 -13.28 -4.16
N ASN A 269 10.05 -14.12 -4.11
CA ASN A 269 10.01 -15.60 -4.15
C ASN A 269 9.17 -16.27 -5.26
N THR A 270 8.59 -15.49 -6.17
CA THR A 270 7.71 -15.93 -7.26
C THR A 270 8.05 -15.12 -8.50
N HIS A 271 7.73 -15.67 -9.68
CA HIS A 271 7.91 -14.98 -10.95
C HIS A 271 6.82 -13.92 -11.24
N GLN A 272 5.84 -13.76 -10.34
CA GLN A 272 4.66 -12.93 -10.54
C GLN A 272 4.81 -11.57 -9.86
N CYS A 273 4.28 -10.53 -10.52
CA CYS A 273 4.17 -9.22 -9.92
C CYS A 273 2.96 -9.13 -9.00
N GLN A 274 3.14 -8.45 -7.87
CA GLN A 274 2.07 -8.12 -6.95
C GLN A 274 1.01 -7.27 -7.65
N TYR A 275 -0.25 -7.68 -7.59
CA TYR A 275 -1.35 -6.89 -8.14
C TYR A 275 -1.60 -5.68 -7.25
N VAL A 276 -1.40 -4.48 -7.80
CA VAL A 276 -1.73 -3.21 -7.16
C VAL A 276 -2.99 -2.64 -7.80
N LYS A 277 -3.99 -2.34 -6.97
CA LYS A 277 -5.29 -1.86 -7.43
C LYS A 277 -5.16 -0.51 -8.17
N GLU A 278 -5.87 -0.37 -9.28
CA GLU A 278 -5.85 0.81 -10.19
C GLU A 278 -4.49 1.09 -10.87
N MET A 279 -3.56 0.13 -10.84
CA MET A 279 -2.27 0.22 -11.54
C MET A 279 -2.15 -0.88 -12.59
N LYS A 280 -1.58 -0.54 -13.75
CA LYS A 280 -1.06 -1.50 -14.73
C LYS A 280 0.36 -1.87 -14.34
N VAL A 281 0.74 -3.11 -14.55
CA VAL A 281 2.08 -3.61 -14.21
C VAL A 281 2.78 -4.18 -15.44
N THR A 282 4.05 -3.80 -15.61
CA THR A 282 4.97 -4.38 -16.59
C THR A 282 6.07 -5.11 -15.81
N SER A 283 6.35 -6.35 -16.20
CA SER A 283 7.51 -7.07 -15.67
C SER A 283 8.73 -6.73 -16.49
N GLU A 284 9.78 -6.26 -15.84
CA GLU A 284 11.05 -5.92 -16.46
C GLU A 284 12.20 -6.63 -15.73
N TYR A 285 13.38 -6.68 -16.31
CA TYR A 285 14.55 -7.28 -15.69
C TYR A 285 15.82 -6.55 -16.09
N PHE A 286 16.82 -6.68 -15.23
CA PHE A 286 18.23 -6.46 -15.55
C PHE A 286 19.03 -7.72 -15.19
N TYR A 287 20.00 -8.05 -16.01
CA TYR A 287 20.96 -9.13 -15.86
C TYR A 287 22.34 -8.49 -15.78
N TRP A 288 23.02 -8.70 -14.65
CA TRP A 288 24.40 -8.30 -14.43
C TRP A 288 25.31 -9.46 -14.85
N ASP A 289 26.23 -9.15 -15.74
CA ASP A 289 27.42 -9.94 -16.05
C ASP A 289 28.44 -9.61 -14.96
N ASN A 290 28.44 -10.40 -13.90
CA ASN A 290 29.36 -10.24 -12.77
C ASN A 290 30.71 -10.88 -13.11
N GLU A 291 31.71 -10.73 -12.24
CA GLU A 291 33.07 -11.24 -12.47
C GLU A 291 33.09 -12.75 -12.81
N ASP A 292 33.78 -13.12 -13.90
CA ASP A 292 33.84 -14.49 -14.45
C ASP A 292 34.91 -15.39 -13.78
N ASP A 293 35.32 -15.06 -12.55
CA ASP A 293 36.44 -15.68 -11.85
C ASP A 293 36.16 -17.12 -11.35
N GLN A 294 37.23 -17.86 -11.00
CA GLN A 294 37.10 -19.25 -10.52
C GLN A 294 36.38 -19.39 -9.16
N HIS A 295 36.17 -18.27 -8.45
CA HIS A 295 35.59 -18.22 -7.11
C HIS A 295 34.58 -17.07 -6.98
N PRO A 296 33.42 -17.15 -7.65
CA PRO A 296 32.43 -16.08 -7.57
C PRO A 296 31.96 -15.89 -6.13
N ASN A 297 31.81 -14.62 -5.75
CA ASN A 297 31.42 -14.16 -4.43
C ASN A 297 30.01 -13.55 -4.40
N THR A 298 29.26 -13.78 -5.48
CA THR A 298 27.81 -13.58 -5.58
C THR A 298 27.07 -14.43 -4.55
N ASP A 299 26.09 -13.84 -3.87
CA ASP A 299 25.37 -14.52 -2.79
C ASP A 299 23.97 -13.93 -2.55
N ILE A 300 22.97 -14.79 -2.48
CA ILE A 300 21.59 -14.44 -2.11
C ILE A 300 21.26 -15.07 -0.75
N ARG A 301 20.97 -14.22 0.25
CA ARG A 301 20.64 -14.67 1.61
C ARG A 301 19.30 -14.15 2.12
N GLY A 302 18.66 -14.96 2.96
CA GLY A 302 17.43 -14.60 3.66
C GLY A 302 16.25 -14.42 2.71
N GLN A 303 15.30 -13.55 3.07
CA GLN A 303 14.14 -13.25 2.23
C GLN A 303 14.52 -12.13 1.26
N ALA A 304 15.03 -12.51 0.10
CA ALA A 304 15.49 -11.61 -0.95
C ALA A 304 14.49 -11.53 -2.11
N PRO A 305 14.62 -10.50 -2.98
CA PRO A 305 13.89 -10.47 -4.24
C PRO A 305 14.03 -11.76 -5.05
N TYR A 306 13.05 -12.04 -5.91
CA TYR A 306 13.17 -13.09 -6.90
C TYR A 306 14.29 -12.72 -7.87
N ALA A 307 15.42 -13.37 -7.67
CA ALA A 307 16.58 -13.30 -8.51
C ALA A 307 16.94 -14.70 -9.00
N LYS A 308 17.63 -14.77 -10.13
CA LYS A 308 18.21 -16.00 -10.64
C LYS A 308 19.71 -15.83 -10.69
N GLU A 309 20.40 -16.79 -10.09
CA GLU A 309 21.82 -16.99 -10.32
C GLU A 309 21.95 -17.74 -11.66
N GLU A 310 22.66 -17.13 -12.61
CA GLU A 310 22.88 -17.63 -13.96
C GLU A 310 24.40 -17.48 -14.28
N GLY A 311 24.86 -17.85 -15.48
CA GLY A 311 26.28 -17.66 -15.86
C GLY A 311 27.22 -18.81 -15.51
N LEU A 312 28.54 -18.59 -15.65
CA LEU A 312 29.56 -19.56 -15.22
C LEU A 312 29.62 -19.57 -13.69
N ASN A 313 29.61 -20.76 -13.09
CA ASN A 313 29.66 -20.95 -11.64
C ASN A 313 28.57 -20.20 -10.84
N ASP A 314 27.42 -19.88 -11.46
CA ASP A 314 26.31 -19.14 -10.85
C ASP A 314 26.69 -17.71 -10.38
N ALA A 315 27.67 -17.09 -11.05
CA ALA A 315 28.20 -15.77 -10.71
C ALA A 315 27.26 -14.61 -11.07
N ASP A 316 26.45 -14.75 -12.11
CA ASP A 316 25.63 -13.67 -12.66
C ASP A 316 24.28 -13.58 -11.96
N ILE A 317 23.79 -12.35 -11.78
CA ILE A 317 22.48 -12.13 -11.16
C ILE A 317 21.53 -11.57 -12.21
N ARG A 318 20.35 -12.17 -12.31
CA ARG A 318 19.19 -11.55 -12.93
C ARG A 318 18.19 -11.12 -11.88
N LEU A 319 17.79 -9.85 -11.89
CA LEU A 319 16.76 -9.32 -11.02
C LEU A 319 15.54 -8.89 -11.82
N ASP A 320 14.37 -9.38 -11.42
CA ASP A 320 13.09 -9.03 -12.05
C ASP A 320 12.32 -7.98 -11.22
N TYR A 321 11.89 -6.94 -11.91
CA TYR A 321 11.14 -5.79 -11.40
C TYR A 321 9.68 -5.83 -11.84
N CYS A 322 8.85 -5.12 -11.08
CA CYS A 322 7.47 -4.83 -11.42
C CYS A 322 7.30 -3.32 -11.48
N TYR A 323 7.20 -2.79 -12.70
CA TYR A 323 6.97 -1.38 -12.95
C TYR A 323 5.46 -1.09 -12.98
N TYR A 324 5.00 -0.20 -12.12
CA TYR A 324 3.60 0.16 -11.98
C TYR A 324 3.34 1.55 -12.53
N VAL A 325 2.35 1.67 -13.39
CA VAL A 325 1.82 2.95 -13.89
C VAL A 325 0.31 3.01 -13.65
N LYS A 326 -0.21 4.23 -13.46
CA LYS A 326 -1.65 4.42 -13.27
C LYS A 326 -2.41 3.84 -14.46
N ALA A 327 -3.46 3.06 -14.20
CA ALA A 327 -4.35 2.64 -15.26
C ALA A 327 -5.10 3.87 -15.81
N GLU A 328 -4.92 4.16 -17.10
CA GLU A 328 -5.81 5.09 -17.81
C GLU A 328 -7.20 4.46 -17.95
N ASP A 329 -8.25 5.25 -17.66
CA ASP A 329 -9.67 4.89 -17.76
C ASP A 329 -10.14 4.60 -19.19
#